data_AF-A0A916UBR3-F1
#
_entry.id   AF-A0A916UBR3-F1
#
_cell.length_a   1.000
_cell.length_b   1.000
_cell.length_c   1.000
_cell.angle_alpha   90.00
_cell.angle_beta   90.00
_cell.angle_gamma   90.00
#
_symmetry.space_group_name_H-M   'P 1'
#
loop_
_entity.id
_entity.type
_entity.pdbx_description
1 polymer ?
#
loop_
_entity_poly.entity_id
_entity_poly.type
_entity_poly.pdbx_seq_one_letter_code
_entity_poly.pdbx_strand_id
1 'polypeptide(L)'
;MTYAQVVNFLNKPPSLAGRVVRAYVAQYSFVALLLDTDEVIAFATSEVCVGKWFEVFPISLYQLPPDYEFEWIELDEPLAVASTVQIWREEWQEAVENHGQLLGSGPNSLQCSAALGEAPKTAGMVVKVNAGMQWIGPDGRSLLICSSEASPFKINSATDIQGIQEIMKHHTFQ
;
A
#
# COMPACT_ATOMS: atom_id res chain seq x y z
N MET A 1 -13.34 -17.72 -2.06
CA MET A 1 -12.84 -17.81 -0.68
C MET A 1 -13.55 -16.75 0.14
N THR A 2 -13.99 -17.04 1.37
CA THR A 2 -14.66 -16.05 2.22
C THR A 2 -13.59 -15.40 3.10
N TYR A 3 -13.39 -14.09 2.97
CA TYR A 3 -12.46 -13.36 3.84
C TYR A 3 -13.04 -13.24 5.25
N ALA A 4 -12.19 -13.41 6.26
CA ALA A 4 -12.57 -13.18 7.64
C ALA A 4 -12.89 -11.69 7.89
N GLN A 5 -12.13 -10.82 7.22
CA GLN A 5 -12.35 -9.37 7.24
C GLN A 5 -11.83 -8.74 5.94
N VAL A 6 -12.49 -7.66 5.50
CA VAL A 6 -12.00 -6.78 4.44
C VAL A 6 -11.77 -5.40 5.04
N VAL A 7 -10.53 -4.94 5.05
CA VAL A 7 -10.11 -3.66 5.63
C VAL A 7 -9.87 -2.65 4.51
N ASN A 8 -10.75 -1.66 4.41
CA ASN A 8 -10.68 -0.62 3.39
C ASN A 8 -11.03 0.76 3.97
N PHE A 9 -10.04 1.65 4.03
CA PHE A 9 -10.25 3.05 4.42
C PHE A 9 -10.43 3.99 3.22
N LEU A 10 -10.26 3.49 1.99
CA LEU A 10 -10.51 4.21 0.74
C LEU A 10 -11.76 3.66 0.04
N ASN A 11 -12.93 3.79 0.67
CA ASN A 11 -14.20 3.39 0.06
C ASN A 11 -14.54 4.22 -1.20
N LYS A 12 -14.01 5.44 -1.27
CA LYS A 12 -14.08 6.32 -2.44
C LYS A 12 -12.67 6.84 -2.71
N PRO A 13 -11.85 6.10 -3.49
CA PRO A 13 -10.51 6.55 -3.78
C PRO A 13 -10.56 7.88 -4.55
N PRO A 14 -9.59 8.77 -4.32
CA PRO A 14 -9.46 10.00 -5.09
C PRO A 14 -9.26 9.65 -6.57
N SER A 15 -10.19 10.10 -7.42
CA SER A 15 -10.00 10.00 -8.86
C SER A 15 -9.04 11.11 -9.29
N LEU A 16 -7.84 10.72 -9.74
CA LEU A 16 -6.89 11.65 -10.33
C LEU A 16 -6.97 11.64 -11.87
N ALA A 17 -7.97 10.98 -12.47
CA ALA A 17 -8.12 10.93 -13.92
C ALA A 17 -8.18 12.35 -14.53
N GLY A 18 -7.31 12.61 -15.50
CA GLY A 18 -7.16 13.93 -16.13
C GLY A 18 -6.26 14.91 -15.37
N ARG A 19 -5.69 14.51 -14.23
CA ARG A 19 -4.70 15.29 -13.47
C ARG A 19 -3.29 14.85 -13.81
N VAL A 20 -2.32 15.71 -13.51
CA VAL A 20 -0.89 15.38 -13.64
C VAL A 20 -0.25 15.35 -12.26
N VAL A 21 0.42 14.24 -11.93
CA VAL A 21 1.30 14.15 -10.76
C VAL A 21 2.69 14.66 -11.17
N ARG A 22 3.22 15.64 -10.45
CA ARG A 22 4.50 16.30 -10.76
C ARG A 22 5.64 15.91 -9.83
N ALA A 23 5.33 15.74 -8.55
CA ALA A 23 6.32 15.45 -7.52
C ALA A 23 5.68 14.63 -6.40
N TYR A 24 6.53 14.07 -5.55
CA TYR A 24 6.09 13.32 -4.38
C TYR A 24 7.00 13.59 -3.18
N VAL A 25 6.51 13.20 -2.01
CA VAL A 25 7.31 13.06 -0.80
C VAL A 25 6.97 11.72 -0.17
N ALA A 26 7.98 10.99 0.29
CA ALA A 26 7.83 9.70 0.95
C ALA A 26 8.49 9.75 2.31
N GLN A 27 7.73 9.41 3.35
CA GLN A 27 8.24 9.19 4.69
C GLN A 27 7.74 7.83 5.18
N TYR A 28 8.17 7.43 6.39
CA TYR A 28 7.91 6.11 6.95
C TYR A 28 6.42 5.70 6.83
N SER A 29 5.50 6.37 7.51
CA SER A 29 4.07 6.02 7.43
C SER A 29 3.25 7.05 6.65
N PHE A 30 3.87 7.76 5.71
CA PHE A 30 3.26 8.89 5.03
C PHE A 30 3.78 9.09 3.62
N VAL A 31 2.90 9.49 2.71
CA VAL A 31 3.25 9.92 1.36
C VAL A 31 2.32 11.04 0.92
N ALA A 32 2.86 12.01 0.18
CA ALA A 32 2.04 12.97 -0.54
C ALA A 32 2.46 13.07 -2.00
N LEU A 33 1.48 13.41 -2.84
CA LEU A 33 1.64 13.71 -4.25
C LEU A 33 1.29 15.17 -4.50
N LEU A 34 2.15 15.85 -5.25
CA LEU A 34 1.90 17.20 -5.75
C LEU A 34 1.31 17.13 -7.17
N LEU A 35 0.14 17.73 -7.35
CA LEU A 35 -0.57 17.76 -8.62
C LEU A 35 -0.26 19.04 -9.41
N ASP A 36 -0.77 19.13 -10.64
CA ASP A 36 -0.67 20.25 -11.58
C ASP A 36 -1.12 21.62 -11.05
N THR A 37 -2.13 21.67 -10.18
CA THR A 37 -2.69 22.93 -9.64
C THR A 37 -2.16 23.29 -8.25
N ASP A 38 -0.95 22.82 -7.91
CA ASP A 38 -0.37 22.88 -6.56
C ASP A 38 -1.24 22.22 -5.47
N GLU A 39 -2.22 21.40 -5.88
CA GLU A 39 -3.01 20.59 -4.97
C GLU A 39 -2.17 19.42 -4.46
N VAL A 40 -2.27 19.16 -3.17
CA VAL A 40 -1.58 18.05 -2.51
C VAL A 40 -2.58 17.00 -2.09
N ILE A 41 -2.31 15.76 -2.46
CA ILE A 41 -3.03 14.61 -1.92
C ILE A 41 -2.08 13.75 -1.10
N ALA A 42 -2.46 13.51 0.16
CA ALA A 42 -1.65 12.76 1.09
C ALA A 42 -2.33 11.47 1.54
N PHE A 43 -1.51 10.48 1.82
CA PHE A 43 -1.90 9.19 2.32
C PHE A 43 -1.06 8.81 3.54
N ALA A 44 -1.69 8.11 4.47
CA ALA A 44 -1.06 7.52 5.62
C ALA A 44 -1.63 6.12 5.88
N THR A 45 -0.91 5.31 6.64
CA THR A 45 -1.41 4.04 7.13
C THR A 45 -1.84 4.21 8.58
N SER A 46 -2.78 3.37 9.01
CA SER A 46 -3.14 3.25 10.41
C SER A 46 -3.21 1.77 10.77
N GLU A 47 -2.74 1.44 11.95
CA GLU A 47 -2.82 0.07 12.48
C GLU A 47 -4.27 -0.34 12.68
N VAL A 48 -4.61 -1.55 12.26
CA VAL A 48 -5.90 -2.19 12.48
C VAL A 48 -5.67 -3.57 13.06
N CYS A 49 -6.04 -3.77 14.32
CA CYS A 49 -6.03 -5.09 14.94
C CYS A 49 -7.21 -5.91 14.41
N VAL A 50 -6.90 -6.95 13.63
CA VAL A 50 -7.91 -7.88 13.06
C VAL A 50 -8.05 -9.15 13.88
N GLY A 51 -7.12 -9.38 14.83
CA GLY A 51 -7.13 -10.50 15.75
C GLY A 51 -6.11 -10.32 16.86
N LYS A 52 -5.96 -11.35 17.69
CA LYS A 52 -4.94 -11.36 18.73
C LYS A 52 -3.57 -11.53 18.07
N TRP A 53 -2.69 -10.54 18.21
CA TRP A 53 -1.36 -10.51 17.56
C TRP A 53 -1.43 -10.51 16.04
N PHE A 54 -2.49 -9.93 15.46
CA PHE A 54 -2.62 -9.77 14.01
C PHE A 54 -3.06 -8.34 13.71
N GLU A 55 -2.12 -7.57 13.22
CA GLU A 55 -2.25 -6.15 12.87
C GLU A 55 -2.04 -5.99 11.37
N VAL A 56 -2.88 -5.18 10.74
CA VAL A 56 -2.76 -4.83 9.32
C VAL A 56 -2.76 -3.31 9.16
N PHE A 57 -2.20 -2.83 8.05
CA PHE A 57 -1.95 -1.41 7.82
C PHE A 57 -2.56 -0.95 6.49
N PRO A 58 -3.88 -0.74 6.42
CA PRO A 58 -4.52 -0.21 5.21
C PRO A 58 -4.04 1.21 4.88
N ILE A 59 -4.01 1.54 3.58
CA ILE A 59 -3.82 2.91 3.11
C ILE A 59 -5.10 3.74 3.37
N SER A 60 -4.92 4.99 3.77
CA SER A 60 -5.99 5.95 4.01
C SER A 60 -5.62 7.33 3.49
N LEU A 61 -6.62 8.18 3.21
CA LEU A 61 -6.38 9.60 2.96
C LEU A 61 -5.94 10.28 4.25
N TYR A 62 -4.92 11.12 4.14
CA TYR A 62 -4.43 11.93 5.25
C TYR A 62 -4.75 13.40 4.99
N GLN A 63 -5.38 14.05 5.95
CA GLN A 63 -5.64 15.48 5.88
C GLN A 63 -4.43 16.24 6.41
N LEU A 64 -3.84 17.04 5.53
CA LEU A 64 -2.68 17.86 5.87
C LEU A 64 -3.06 19.07 6.72
N PRO A 65 -2.21 19.45 7.68
CA PRO A 65 -2.23 20.80 8.22
C PRO A 65 -2.04 21.84 7.10
N PRO A 66 -2.67 23.02 7.21
CA PRO A 66 -2.66 24.04 6.14
C PRO A 66 -1.25 24.56 5.80
N ASP A 67 -0.31 24.52 6.76
CA ASP A 67 1.02 25.12 6.62
C ASP A 67 2.13 24.05 6.56
N TYR A 68 1.81 22.85 6.07
CA TYR A 68 2.80 21.78 6.01
C TYR A 68 3.75 21.98 4.83
N GLU A 69 5.02 22.24 5.12
CA GLU A 69 6.06 22.37 4.11
C GLU A 69 6.72 21.01 3.82
N PHE A 70 6.89 20.71 2.53
CA PHE A 70 7.55 19.49 2.05
C PHE A 70 8.80 19.83 1.24
N GLU A 71 9.84 19.03 1.41
CA GLU A 71 10.92 18.92 0.44
C GLU A 71 10.48 17.95 -0.66
N TRP A 72 9.97 18.50 -1.76
CA TRP A 72 9.45 17.72 -2.88
C TRP A 72 10.56 17.04 -3.68
N ILE A 73 10.30 15.78 -4.05
CA ILE A 73 11.08 15.05 -5.03
C ILE A 73 10.32 15.11 -6.35
N GLU A 74 10.84 15.86 -7.32
CA GLU A 74 10.26 15.94 -8.66
C GLU A 74 10.33 14.58 -9.36
N LEU A 75 9.28 14.24 -10.10
CA LEU A 75 9.34 13.11 -11.03
C LEU A 75 10.18 13.53 -12.24
N ASP A 76 11.07 12.65 -12.69
CA ASP A 76 11.87 12.86 -13.92
C ASP A 76 10.98 13.26 -15.11
N GLU A 77 9.79 12.67 -15.16
CA GLU A 77 8.72 13.05 -16.07
C GLU A 77 7.37 13.03 -15.34
N PRO A 78 6.59 14.13 -15.37
CA PRO A 78 5.26 14.15 -14.79
C PRO A 78 4.35 13.06 -15.36
N LEU A 79 3.51 12.47 -14.48
CA LEU A 79 2.57 11.43 -14.85
C LEU A 79 1.19 12.03 -15.07
N ALA A 80 0.75 12.14 -16.32
CA ALA A 80 -0.65 12.39 -16.65
C ALA A 80 -1.48 11.14 -16.36
N VAL A 81 -2.42 11.21 -15.43
CA VAL A 81 -3.18 10.05 -14.97
C VAL A 81 -4.38 9.82 -15.87
N ALA A 82 -4.45 8.64 -16.49
CA ALA A 82 -5.59 8.17 -17.26
C ALA A 82 -6.57 7.38 -16.38
N SER A 83 -6.05 6.54 -15.49
CA SER A 83 -6.88 5.71 -14.61
C SER A 83 -6.22 5.44 -13.26
N THR A 84 -7.01 4.91 -12.34
CA THR A 84 -6.60 4.64 -10.96
C THR A 84 -7.10 3.26 -10.54
N VAL A 85 -6.23 2.47 -9.92
CA VAL A 85 -6.51 1.12 -9.45
C VAL A 85 -6.15 1.00 -7.98
N GLN A 86 -7.03 0.38 -7.19
CA GLN A 86 -6.74 0.05 -5.80
C GLN A 86 -5.92 -1.23 -5.74
N ILE A 87 -4.95 -1.25 -4.84
CA ILE A 87 -4.04 -2.38 -4.68
C ILE A 87 -4.42 -3.13 -3.41
N TRP A 88 -4.77 -4.39 -3.59
CA TRP A 88 -5.29 -5.25 -2.53
C TRP A 88 -4.30 -6.34 -2.19
N ARG A 89 -4.07 -6.54 -0.90
CA ARG A 89 -3.24 -7.60 -0.35
C ARG A 89 -4.08 -8.57 0.46
N GLU A 90 -3.75 -9.85 0.39
CA GLU A 90 -4.24 -10.83 1.34
C GLU A 90 -3.19 -11.07 2.44
N GLU A 91 -3.62 -11.10 3.69
CA GLU A 91 -2.79 -11.36 4.85
C GLU A 91 -3.39 -12.51 5.66
N TRP A 92 -2.55 -13.38 6.19
CA TRP A 92 -2.98 -14.50 7.03
C TRP A 92 -1.93 -14.83 8.08
N GLN A 93 -2.29 -15.70 9.01
CA GLN A 93 -1.35 -16.26 9.98
C GLN A 93 -1.22 -17.76 9.81
N GLU A 94 0.01 -18.24 9.90
CA GLU A 94 0.33 -19.66 9.92
C GLU A 94 0.81 -20.05 11.31
N ALA A 95 0.39 -21.23 11.78
CA ALA A 95 0.88 -21.77 13.03
C ALA A 95 2.34 -22.21 12.86
N VAL A 96 3.21 -21.74 13.75
CA VAL A 96 4.63 -22.10 13.78
C VAL A 96 5.04 -22.50 15.19
N GLU A 97 6.13 -23.25 15.31
CA GLU A 97 6.71 -23.56 16.63
C GLU A 97 7.19 -22.29 17.33
N ASN A 98 7.07 -22.26 18.66
CA ASN A 98 7.48 -21.11 19.44
C ASN A 98 8.99 -20.95 19.48
N HIS A 99 9.49 -19.98 18.70
CA HIS A 99 10.90 -19.61 18.72
C HIS A 99 11.19 -18.37 19.54
N GLY A 100 10.19 -17.72 20.15
CA GLY A 100 10.35 -16.52 21.00
C GLY A 100 11.00 -15.31 20.32
N GLN A 101 11.22 -15.37 19.00
CA GLN A 101 11.99 -14.38 18.21
C GLN A 101 11.13 -13.65 17.16
N LEU A 102 9.85 -14.02 17.00
CA LEU A 102 8.96 -13.39 16.04
C LEU A 102 8.32 -12.15 16.68
N LEU A 103 8.78 -10.96 16.27
CA LEU A 103 8.13 -9.68 16.60
C LEU A 103 6.89 -9.50 15.70
N GLY A 104 5.79 -9.00 16.26
CA GLY A 104 4.56 -8.67 15.51
C GLY A 104 3.63 -9.87 15.22
N SER A 105 4.13 -11.10 15.26
CA SER A 105 3.33 -12.32 15.17
C SER A 105 3.43 -13.03 16.51
N GLY A 106 2.32 -13.38 17.17
CA GLY A 106 2.34 -14.00 18.50
C GLY A 106 3.25 -15.24 18.59
N PRO A 107 3.52 -15.77 19.81
CA PRO A 107 4.59 -16.74 20.04
C PRO A 107 4.46 -18.06 19.27
N ASN A 108 3.31 -18.39 18.66
CA ASN A 108 3.10 -19.62 17.88
C ASN A 108 2.57 -19.32 16.47
N SER A 109 2.79 -18.11 15.96
CA SER A 109 2.22 -17.67 14.69
C SER A 109 3.25 -16.88 13.90
N LEU A 110 3.20 -17.02 12.58
CA LEU A 110 3.89 -16.17 11.62
C LEU A 110 2.83 -15.45 10.79
N GLN A 111 2.91 -14.13 10.68
CA GLN A 111 2.09 -13.36 9.75
C GLN A 111 2.71 -13.40 8.35
N CYS A 112 1.89 -13.72 7.36
CA CYS A 112 2.26 -13.84 5.96
C CYS A 112 1.41 -12.88 5.12
N SER A 113 1.92 -12.41 3.98
CA SER A 113 1.13 -11.60 3.04
C SER A 113 1.37 -11.92 1.57
N ALA A 114 0.39 -11.56 0.73
CA ALA A 114 0.46 -11.65 -0.72
C ALA A 114 -0.23 -10.44 -1.36
N ALA A 115 0.56 -9.48 -1.86
CA ALA A 115 0.09 -8.18 -2.31
C ALA A 115 -0.56 -8.19 -3.71
N LEU A 116 -0.43 -9.29 -4.46
CA LEU A 116 -1.13 -9.55 -5.73
C LEU A 116 -1.49 -11.04 -5.90
N GLY A 117 -1.39 -11.82 -4.83
CA GLY A 117 -1.61 -13.27 -4.82
C GLY A 117 -2.76 -13.64 -3.89
N GLU A 118 -3.23 -14.88 -4.03
CA GLU A 118 -4.20 -15.46 -3.11
C GLU A 118 -3.46 -16.14 -1.97
N ALA A 119 -3.96 -15.98 -0.74
CA ALA A 119 -3.53 -16.78 0.38
C ALA A 119 -3.70 -18.29 0.06
N PRO A 120 -2.87 -19.17 0.63
CA PRO A 120 -3.02 -20.61 0.47
C PRO A 120 -4.43 -21.05 0.85
N LYS A 121 -5.02 -22.02 0.13
CA LYS A 121 -6.34 -22.58 0.47
C LYS A 121 -6.40 -23.20 1.87
N THR A 122 -5.24 -23.51 2.45
CA THR A 122 -5.05 -24.04 3.80
C THR A 122 -5.05 -22.95 4.88
N ALA A 123 -4.99 -21.66 4.51
CA ALA A 123 -5.02 -20.56 5.46
C ALA A 123 -6.38 -20.51 6.17
N GLY A 124 -6.35 -20.61 7.50
CA GLY A 124 -7.57 -20.65 8.32
C GLY A 124 -8.28 -19.29 8.43
N MET A 125 -7.50 -18.20 8.46
CA MET A 125 -8.02 -16.83 8.57
C MET A 125 -7.28 -15.92 7.60
N VAL A 126 -8.01 -15.47 6.57
CA VAL A 126 -7.48 -14.56 5.54
C VAL A 126 -8.18 -13.22 5.64
N VAL A 127 -7.39 -12.16 5.72
CA VAL A 127 -7.83 -10.77 5.71
C VAL A 127 -7.45 -10.14 4.39
N LYS A 128 -8.38 -9.41 3.78
CA LYS A 128 -8.11 -8.61 2.58
C LYS A 128 -7.92 -7.15 2.97
N VAL A 129 -6.79 -6.56 2.59
CA VAL A 129 -6.39 -5.21 2.99
C VAL A 129 -6.23 -4.35 1.74
N ASN A 130 -6.84 -3.18 1.72
CA ASN A 130 -6.49 -2.16 0.73
C ASN A 130 -5.14 -1.56 1.11
N ALA A 131 -4.09 -2.01 0.43
CA ALA A 131 -2.70 -1.71 0.79
C ALA A 131 -2.12 -0.57 -0.06
N GLY A 132 -2.81 -0.09 -1.09
CA GLY A 132 -2.21 0.90 -1.96
C GLY A 132 -3.08 1.40 -3.11
N MET A 133 -2.46 2.25 -3.91
CA MET A 133 -3.05 2.89 -5.07
C MET A 133 -2.03 2.88 -6.21
N GLN A 134 -2.51 2.58 -7.42
CA GLN A 134 -1.76 2.70 -8.66
C GLN A 134 -2.44 3.72 -9.56
N TRP A 135 -1.67 4.68 -10.06
CA TRP A 135 -2.08 5.59 -11.11
C TRP A 135 -1.41 5.19 -12.40
N ILE A 136 -2.20 5.09 -13.47
CA ILE A 136 -1.74 4.60 -14.77
C ILE A 136 -1.90 5.73 -15.77
N GLY A 137 -0.80 6.06 -16.45
CA GLY A 137 -0.76 7.02 -17.53
C GLY A 137 -1.25 6.45 -18.87
N PRO A 138 -1.56 7.32 -19.85
CA PRO A 138 -2.03 6.89 -21.16
C PRO A 138 -0.99 6.08 -21.96
N ASP A 139 0.29 6.23 -21.60
CA ASP A 139 1.44 5.53 -22.17
C ASP A 139 1.78 4.23 -21.43
N GLY A 140 0.99 3.85 -20.41
CA GLY A 140 1.21 2.66 -19.58
C GLY A 140 2.19 2.86 -18.42
N ARG A 141 2.83 4.04 -18.30
CA ARG A 141 3.64 4.35 -17.11
C ARG A 141 2.77 4.33 -15.87
N SER A 142 3.31 3.86 -14.75
CA SER A 142 2.53 3.80 -13.51
C SER A 142 3.29 4.32 -12.30
N LEU A 143 2.55 5.02 -11.45
CA LEU A 143 2.98 5.42 -10.13
C LEU A 143 2.25 4.58 -9.10
N LEU A 144 3.00 3.94 -8.22
CA LEU A 144 2.47 3.01 -7.23
C LEU A 144 2.84 3.48 -5.82
N ILE A 145 1.82 3.58 -4.97
CA ILE A 145 1.96 3.77 -3.53
C ILE A 145 1.42 2.53 -2.84
N CYS A 146 2.26 1.84 -2.07
CA CYS A 146 1.86 0.67 -1.28
C CYS A 146 2.43 0.71 0.14
N SER A 147 1.65 0.24 1.11
CA SER A 147 2.09 -0.09 2.46
C SER A 147 2.76 -1.46 2.47
N SER A 148 4.04 -1.54 2.85
CA SER A 148 4.79 -2.81 2.90
C SER A 148 4.42 -3.67 4.13
N GLU A 149 4.91 -4.92 4.17
CA GLU A 149 4.78 -5.84 5.33
C GLU A 149 5.39 -5.22 6.59
N ALA A 150 4.53 -4.93 7.58
CA ALA A 150 4.90 -4.44 8.91
C ALA A 150 5.62 -3.06 8.99
N SER A 151 5.37 -2.15 8.01
CA SER A 151 5.82 -0.73 7.93
C SER A 151 7.19 -0.51 7.26
N PRO A 152 7.56 0.62 6.59
CA PRO A 152 6.83 1.82 6.10
C PRO A 152 6.23 1.74 4.66
N PHE A 153 5.56 2.80 4.20
CA PHE A 153 5.24 3.02 2.78
C PHE A 153 6.52 2.95 1.95
N LYS A 154 6.48 2.27 0.81
CA LYS A 154 7.49 2.46 -0.23
C LYS A 154 6.79 2.93 -1.50
N ILE A 155 7.19 4.11 -1.97
CA ILE A 155 6.80 4.60 -3.30
C ILE A 155 7.76 3.97 -4.28
N ASN A 156 7.22 3.37 -5.32
CA ASN A 156 8.04 2.86 -6.41
C ASN A 156 7.40 3.27 -7.73
N SER A 157 8.19 3.80 -8.64
CA SER A 157 7.80 4.03 -10.03
C SER A 157 8.09 2.76 -10.84
N ALA A 158 7.12 2.28 -11.61
CA ALA A 158 7.35 1.22 -12.58
C ALA A 158 6.71 1.56 -13.92
N THR A 159 7.49 1.35 -14.97
CA THR A 159 7.11 1.61 -16.35
C THR A 159 6.45 0.40 -17.03
N ASP A 160 6.51 -0.79 -16.43
CA ASP A 160 5.91 -2.02 -16.98
C ASP A 160 5.37 -2.99 -15.90
N ILE A 161 4.57 -3.97 -16.34
CA ILE A 161 3.90 -4.97 -15.49
C ILE A 161 4.92 -5.83 -14.71
N GLN A 162 6.08 -6.11 -15.27
CA GLN A 162 7.12 -6.89 -14.58
C GLN A 162 7.72 -6.07 -13.43
N GLY A 163 8.03 -4.79 -13.66
CA GLY A 163 8.48 -3.87 -12.61
C GLY A 163 7.44 -3.72 -11.50
N ILE A 164 6.16 -3.62 -11.84
CA ILE A 164 5.07 -3.60 -10.85
C ILE A 164 5.07 -4.91 -10.03
N GLN A 165 5.13 -6.07 -10.70
CA GLN A 165 5.16 -7.36 -10.01
C GLN A 165 6.42 -7.54 -9.16
N GLU A 166 7.57 -7.06 -9.60
CA GLU A 166 8.83 -7.12 -8.86
C GLU A 166 8.80 -6.22 -7.63
N ILE A 167 8.34 -4.98 -7.77
CA ILE A 167 8.10 -4.09 -6.62
C ILE A 167 7.22 -4.81 -5.61
N MET A 168 6.07 -5.32 -6.07
CA MET A 168 5.10 -5.99 -5.21
C MET A 168 5.66 -7.26 -4.57
N LYS A 169 6.52 -8.03 -5.26
CA LYS A 169 7.23 -9.18 -4.68
C LYS A 169 8.22 -8.78 -3.56
N HIS A 170 8.92 -7.67 -3.72
CA HIS A 170 9.80 -7.11 -2.66
C HIS A 170 9.03 -6.52 -1.47
N HIS A 171 7.70 -6.44 -1.59
CA HIS A 171 6.78 -6.06 -0.51
C HIS A 171 6.11 -7.25 0.18
N THR A 172 6.37 -8.50 -0.26
CA THR A 172 5.65 -9.71 0.18
C THR A 172 6.54 -10.87 0.63
N PHE A 173 7.86 -10.71 0.65
CA PHE A 173 8.78 -11.81 0.98
C PHE A 173 10.12 -11.31 1.51
N GLN A 174 10.41 -11.62 2.78
CA GLN A 174 11.69 -12.15 3.27
C GLN A 174 11.45 -13.19 4.36
#